data_AF-W1X7F7-F1
#
_entry.id   AF-W1X7F7-F1
#
_cell.length_a   1.000
_cell.length_b   1.000
_cell.length_c   1.000
_cell.angle_alpha   90.00
_cell.angle_beta   90.00
_cell.angle_gamma   90.00
#
_symmetry.space_group_name_H-M   'P 1'
#
loop_
_entity.id
_entity.type
_entity.pdbx_description
1 polymer ?
#
loop_
_entity_poly.entity_id
_entity_poly.type
_entity_poly.pdbx_seq_one_letter_code
_entity_poly.pdbx_strand_id
1 'polypeptide(L)' 'AQVGKNVYQNIISQATDYVYIATPYLIIDYDLTEDIKNAAMRGVDVRIVTPYIPDKKIIQLITRGAYPDLMAVDI' A
#
# COMPACT_ATOMS: atom_id res chain seq x y z
N ALA A 1 4.69 17.37 5.26
CA ALA A 1 4.70 17.90 3.87
C ALA A 1 3.64 17.16 3.07
N GLN A 2 2.50 17.78 2.79
CA GLN A 2 1.33 17.14 2.19
C GLN A 2 1.51 16.77 0.70
N VAL A 3 2.42 17.48 0.00
CA VAL A 3 2.61 17.34 -1.45
C VAL A 3 2.99 15.91 -1.85
N GLY A 4 3.92 15.26 -1.13
CA GLY A 4 4.36 13.91 -1.46
C GLY A 4 3.24 12.87 -1.35
N LYS A 5 2.48 12.89 -0.24
CA LYS A 5 1.33 12.01 -0.03
C LYS A 5 0.31 12.18 -1.16
N ASN A 6 -0.05 13.43 -1.48
CA ASN A 6 -1.03 13.72 -2.53
C ASN A 6 -0.62 13.16 -3.91
N VAL A 7 0.68 13.17 -4.25
CA VAL A 7 1.15 12.58 -5.52
C VAL A 7 0.87 11.08 -5.55
N TYR A 8 1.21 10.35 -4.49
CA TYR A 8 0.95 8.90 -4.43
C TYR A 8 -0.54 8.59 -4.46
N GLN A 9 -1.36 9.31 -3.70
CA GLN A 9 -2.81 9.13 -3.71
C GLN A 9 -3.39 9.37 -5.13
N ASN A 10 -2.94 10.43 -5.81
CA ASN A 10 -3.37 10.70 -7.18
C ASN A 10 -2.95 9.60 -8.18
N ILE A 11 -1.76 9.00 -8.02
CA ILE A 11 -1.31 7.89 -8.86
C ILE A 11 -2.21 6.66 -8.64
N ILE A 12 -2.45 6.31 -7.38
CA ILE A 12 -3.24 5.12 -7.00
C ILE A 12 -4.71 5.27 -7.42
N SER A 13 -5.30 6.43 -7.17
CA SER A 13 -6.72 6.69 -7.46
C SER A 13 -7.02 6.82 -8.95
N GLN A 14 -6.03 7.16 -9.78
CA GLN A 14 -6.19 7.24 -11.24
C GLN A 14 -5.75 5.98 -11.99
N ALA A 15 -5.13 5.01 -11.32
CA ALA A 15 -4.67 3.79 -11.97
C ALA A 15 -5.84 2.98 -12.57
N THR A 16 -5.62 2.49 -13.79
CA THR A 16 -6.59 1.70 -14.58
C THR A 16 -6.21 0.22 -14.68
N ASP A 17 -4.91 -0.08 -14.78
CA ASP A 17 -4.44 -1.45 -15.09
C ASP A 17 -3.69 -2.09 -13.92
N TYR A 18 -2.70 -1.39 -13.33
CA TYR A 18 -1.92 -1.92 -12.21
C TYR A 18 -1.34 -0.82 -11.32
N VAL A 19 -1.03 -1.18 -10.07
CA VAL A 19 -0.22 -0.38 -9.12
C VAL A 19 0.71 -1.29 -8.35
N TYR A 20 2.01 -1.21 -8.62
CA TYR A 20 3.03 -1.99 -7.91
C TYR A 20 3.84 -1.08 -6.99
N ILE A 21 3.86 -1.41 -5.71
CA ILE A 21 4.56 -0.65 -4.67
C ILE A 21 5.67 -1.54 -4.10
N ALA A 22 6.93 -1.13 -4.29
CA ALA A 22 8.07 -1.78 -3.67
C ALA A 22 8.62 -0.86 -2.58
N THR A 23 8.51 -1.25 -1.31
CA THR A 23 8.98 -0.45 -0.18
C THR A 23 9.56 -1.32 0.93
N PRO A 24 10.70 -0.96 1.53
CA PRO A 24 11.21 -1.66 2.70
C PRO A 24 10.35 -1.42 3.94
N TYR A 25 9.64 -0.30 4.00
CA TYR A 25 8.87 0.16 5.16
C TYR A 25 7.44 0.52 4.74
N LEU A 26 6.52 -0.43 4.86
CA LEU A 26 5.10 -0.17 4.58
C LEU A 26 4.45 0.44 5.82
N ILE A 27 4.53 1.76 5.94
CA ILE A 27 3.92 2.53 7.02
C ILE A 27 2.92 3.47 6.36
N ILE A 28 1.67 3.04 6.31
CA ILE A 28 0.58 3.72 5.62
C ILE A 28 -0.48 4.15 6.63
N ASP A 29 -1.12 5.28 6.35
CA ASP A 29 -2.26 5.77 7.12
C ASP A 29 -3.57 5.31 6.51
N TYR A 30 -4.67 5.63 7.19
CA TYR A 30 -6.02 5.21 6.78
C TYR A 30 -6.34 5.62 5.34
N ASP A 31 -6.08 6.88 4.96
CA ASP A 31 -6.45 7.38 3.63
C ASP A 31 -5.71 6.63 2.51
N LEU A 32 -4.40 6.39 2.67
CA LEU A 32 -3.62 5.67 1.67
C LEU A 32 -4.01 4.20 1.59
N THR A 33 -4.34 3.57 2.73
CA THR A 33 -4.89 2.21 2.77
C THR A 33 -6.20 2.13 1.99
N GLU A 34 -7.12 3.07 2.21
CA GLU A 34 -8.39 3.11 1.49
C GLU A 34 -8.20 3.39 -0.01
N ASP A 35 -7.29 4.28 -0.41
CA ASP A 35 -6.97 4.51 -1.84
C ASP A 35 -6.49 3.22 -2.52
N ILE A 36 -5.61 2.46 -1.84
CA ILE A 36 -5.10 1.18 -2.33
C ILE A 36 -6.22 0.15 -2.46
N LYS A 37 -7.06 0.02 -1.41
CA LYS A 37 -8.18 -0.92 -1.40
C LYS A 37 -9.20 -0.57 -2.49
N ASN A 38 -9.51 0.71 -2.66
CA ASN A 38 -10.37 1.20 -3.73
C ASN A 38 -9.81 0.90 -5.12
N ALA A 39 -8.49 1.02 -5.33
CA ALA A 39 -7.87 0.61 -6.60
C ALA A 39 -8.07 -0.89 -6.86
N ALA A 40 -7.82 -1.74 -5.87
CA ALA A 40 -8.05 -3.18 -5.97
C ALA A 40 -9.53 -3.53 -6.26
N MET A 41 -10.49 -2.88 -5.57
CA MET A 41 -11.93 -3.05 -5.81
C MET A 41 -12.36 -2.64 -7.23
N ARG A 42 -11.68 -1.67 -7.85
CA ARG A 42 -11.90 -1.29 -9.26
C ARG A 42 -11.38 -2.33 -10.26
N GLY A 43 -10.70 -3.38 -9.80
CA GLY A 43 -10.10 -4.42 -10.65
C GLY A 43 -8.67 -4.11 -11.09
N VAL A 44 -8.02 -3.09 -10.52
CA VAL A 44 -6.61 -2.78 -10.78
C VAL A 44 -5.72 -3.86 -10.13
N ASP A 45 -4.72 -4.38 -10.84
CA ASP A 45 -3.75 -5.32 -10.26
C ASP A 45 -2.83 -4.59 -9.27
N VAL A 46 -3.11 -4.73 -7.98
CA VAL A 46 -2.34 -4.10 -6.92
C VAL A 46 -1.40 -5.11 -6.26
N ARG A 47 -0.10 -4.79 -6.25
CA ARG A 47 0.91 -5.62 -5.58
C ARG A 47 1.82 -4.78 -4.72
N ILE A 48 2.05 -5.25 -3.50
CA ILE A 48 2.96 -4.60 -2.56
C ILE A 48 4.08 -5.58 -2.22
N VAL A 49 5.31 -5.18 -2.48
CA VAL A 49 6.51 -5.98 -2.24
C VAL A 49 7.30 -5.35 -1.11
N THR A 50 7.55 -6.16 -0.07
CA THR A 50 8.36 -5.81 1.09
C THR A 50 9.46 -6.86 1.29
N PRO A 51 10.59 -6.51 1.94
CA PRO A 51 11.71 -7.42 2.08
C PRO A 51 11.40 -8.57 3.05
N TYR A 52 11.86 -9.77 2.69
CA TYR A 52 11.80 -10.94 3.57
C TYR A 52 12.72 -10.77 4.78
N ILE A 53 13.95 -10.28 4.55
CA ILE A 53 14.95 -9.99 5.59
C ILE A 53 14.91 -8.48 5.88
N PRO A 54 14.49 -8.05 7.08
CA PRO A 54 14.48 -6.65 7.42
C PRO A 54 15.86 -6.20 7.91
N ASP A 55 16.18 -4.93 7.67
CA ASP A 55 17.28 -4.24 8.38
C ASP A 55 16.93 -4.02 9.86
N LYS A 56 15.64 -3.83 10.18
CA LYS A 56 15.11 -3.57 11.52
C LYS A 56 13.86 -4.40 11.81
N LYS A 57 13.95 -5.30 12.81
CA LYS A 57 12.83 -6.18 13.21
C LYS A 57 11.55 -5.42 13.56
N ILE A 58 11.67 -4.28 14.25
CA ILE A 58 10.49 -3.47 14.63
C ILE A 58 9.74 -2.94 13.40
N ILE A 59 10.46 -2.52 12.36
CA ILE A 59 9.82 -2.00 11.15
C ILE A 59 9.14 -3.13 10.36
N GLN A 60 9.69 -4.34 10.41
CA GLN A 60 9.03 -5.51 9.83
C GLN A 60 7.69 -5.81 10.50
N LEU A 61 7.62 -5.69 11.83
CA LEU A 61 6.36 -5.88 12.56
C LEU A 61 5.31 -4.84 12.16
N ILE A 62 5.70 -3.57 12.05
CA ILE A 62 4.80 -2.47 11.61
C ILE A 62 4.33 -2.73 10.17
N THR A 63 5.27 -3.04 9.27
CA THR A 63 5.00 -3.35 7.86
C THR A 63 3.98 -4.48 7.73
N ARG A 64 4.19 -5.59 8.43
CA ARG A 64 3.26 -6.74 8.41
C ARG A 64 1.93 -6.45 9.10
N GLY A 65 1.90 -5.49 10.03
CA GLY A 65 0.69 -5.04 10.69
C GLY A 65 -0.32 -4.39 9.74
N ALA A 66 0.12 -3.84 8.61
CA ALA A 66 -0.77 -3.30 7.58
C ALA A 66 -1.44 -4.38 6.71
N TYR A 67 -0.89 -5.61 6.68
CA TYR A 67 -1.35 -6.64 5.74
C TYR A 67 -2.81 -7.06 5.96
N PRO A 68 -3.30 -7.29 7.19
CA PRO A 68 -4.68 -7.73 7.39
C PRO A 68 -5.71 -6.76 6.80
N ASP A 69 -5.51 -5.45 6.94
CA ASP A 69 -6.44 -4.44 6.40
C ASP A 69 -6.39 -4.36 4.88
N LEU A 70 -5.19 -4.42 4.29
CA LEU A 70 -5.00 -4.46 2.84
C LEU A 70 -5.57 -5.75 2.21
N MET A 71 -5.51 -6.86 2.93
CA MET A 71 -6.02 -8.16 2.49
C MET A 71 -7.51 -8.36 2.80
N ALA A 72 -8.14 -7.49 3.59
CA ALA A 72 -9.56 -7.54 3.91
C ALA A 72 -10.46 -7.13 2.74
N VAL A 73 -9.88 -6.74 1.60
CA VAL A 73 -10.62 -6.56 0.36
C VAL A 73 -10.96 -7.95 -0.17
N ASP A 74 -12.15 -8.43 0.20
CA ASP A 74 -12.75 -9.61 -0.43
C ASP A 74 -13.14 -9.24 -1.87
N ILE A 75 -12.32 -9.67 -2.84
CA ILE A 75 -12.60 -9.62 -4.29
C ILE A 75 -13.20 -10.95 -4.72
#